data_AF-A0A350YL19-F1
#
_entry.id   AF-A0A350YL19-F1
#
_cell.length_a   1.000
_cell.length_b   1.000
_cell.length_c   1.000
_cell.angle_alpha   90.00
_cell.angle_beta   90.00
_cell.angle_gamma   90.00
#
_symmetry.space_group_name_H-M   'P 1'
#
loop_
_entity.id
_entity.type
_entity.pdbx_description
1 polymer ?
#
loop_
_entity_poly.entity_id
_entity_poly.type
_entity_poly.pdbx_seq_one_letter_code
_entity_poly.pdbx_strand_id
1 'polypeptide(L)'
;MTKLATLMGGFMIVSAALIFLSLSHGRDAMMAERKILIRNMVEVASSQIAHYYVRASAGDFSVEEAQEKAKEAIRAVRYGGEGYLFIVDLQGVMIVHPIVPAFEGKSQIDLR
;
A
#
# COMPACT_ATOMS: atom_id res chain seq x y z
N MET A 1 38.18 -36.87 -20.39
CA MET A 1 37.09 -36.03 -20.95
C MET A 1 35.75 -36.24 -20.25
N THR A 2 35.22 -37.46 -20.12
CA THR A 2 33.90 -37.75 -19.49
C THR A 2 33.77 -37.40 -18.01
N LYS A 3 34.82 -37.64 -17.19
CA LYS A 3 34.84 -37.26 -15.76
C LYS A 3 34.82 -35.75 -15.51
N LEU A 4 35.38 -34.96 -16.43
CA LEU A 4 35.40 -33.51 -16.33
C LEU A 4 34.02 -32.92 -16.67
N ALA A 5 33.39 -33.45 -17.73
CA ALA A 5 32.05 -33.03 -18.16
C ALA A 5 30.97 -33.30 -17.08
N THR A 6 31.05 -34.44 -16.39
CA THR A 6 30.12 -34.77 -15.29
C THR A 6 30.29 -33.86 -14.08
N LEU A 7 31.53 -33.51 -13.72
CA LEU A 7 31.82 -32.55 -12.65
C LEU A 7 31.29 -31.15 -12.99
N MET A 8 31.49 -30.69 -14.23
CA MET A 8 30.98 -29.41 -14.70
C MET A 8 29.45 -29.37 -14.74
N GLY A 9 28.80 -30.45 -15.21
CA GLY A 9 27.35 -30.56 -15.21
C GLY A 9 26.74 -30.52 -13.80
N GLY A 10 27.34 -31.24 -12.85
CA GLY A 10 26.94 -31.20 -11.45
C GLY A 10 27.09 -29.80 -10.85
N PHE A 11 28.21 -29.12 -11.11
CA PHE A 11 28.43 -27.75 -10.67
C PHE A 11 27.40 -26.77 -11.26
N MET A 12 27.05 -26.91 -12.54
CA MET A 12 26.01 -26.07 -13.16
C MET A 12 24.64 -26.28 -12.52
N ILE A 13 24.26 -27.52 -12.21
CA ILE A 13 22.98 -27.82 -11.56
C ILE A 13 22.92 -27.21 -10.16
N VAL A 14 23.99 -27.38 -9.37
CA VAL A 14 24.07 -26.80 -8.03
C VAL A 14 24.03 -25.27 -8.09
N SER A 15 24.79 -24.66 -9.02
CA SER A 15 24.80 -23.21 -9.21
C SER A 15 23.43 -22.69 -9.63
N ALA A 16 22.74 -23.37 -10.56
CA ALA A 16 21.40 -23.00 -10.99
C ALA A 16 20.38 -23.10 -9.84
N ALA A 17 20.48 -24.14 -9.01
CA ALA A 17 19.63 -24.29 -7.83
C ALA A 17 19.87 -23.16 -6.80
N LEU A 18 21.13 -22.78 -6.56
CA LEU A 18 21.47 -21.68 -5.66
C LEU A 18 20.97 -20.32 -6.18
N ILE A 19 21.12 -20.06 -7.48
CA ILE A 19 20.59 -18.85 -8.12
C ILE A 19 19.07 -18.80 -7.97
N PHE A 20 18.39 -19.92 -8.25
CA PHE A 20 16.94 -20.00 -8.12
C PHE A 20 16.46 -19.71 -6.69
N LEU A 21 17.12 -20.28 -5.68
CA LEU A 21 16.80 -20.04 -4.28
C LEU A 21 17.03 -18.58 -3.88
N SER A 22 18.18 -18.01 -4.29
CA SER A 22 18.54 -16.62 -4.01
C SER A 22 17.53 -15.65 -4.63
N LEU A 23 17.15 -15.85 -5.90
CA LEU A 23 16.15 -15.03 -6.57
C LEU A 23 14.77 -15.13 -5.93
N SER A 24 14.35 -16.34 -5.54
CA SER A 24 13.07 -16.56 -4.86
C SER A 24 13.03 -15.86 -3.51
N HIS A 25 14.09 -16.01 -2.71
CA HIS A 25 14.21 -15.35 -1.41
C HIS A 25 14.27 -13.82 -1.55
N GLY A 26 15.04 -13.32 -2.51
CA GLY A 26 15.10 -11.89 -2.82
C GLY A 26 13.73 -11.33 -3.21
N ARG A 27 12.99 -12.02 -4.08
CA ARG A 27 11.62 -11.63 -4.46
C ARG A 27 10.69 -11.58 -3.25
N ASP A 28 10.72 -12.60 -2.41
CA ASP A 28 9.84 -12.69 -1.26
C ASP A 28 10.16 -11.60 -0.22
N ALA A 29 11.45 -11.32 0.02
CA ALA A 29 11.90 -10.22 0.87
C ALA A 29 11.45 -8.85 0.33
N MET A 30 11.63 -8.58 -0.97
CA MET A 30 11.19 -7.33 -1.60
C MET A 30 9.67 -7.15 -1.51
N MET A 31 8.90 -8.23 -1.69
CA MET A 31 7.44 -8.18 -1.57
C MET A 31 6.99 -7.94 -0.11
N ALA A 32 7.69 -8.54 0.86
CA ALA A 32 7.43 -8.28 2.28
C ALA A 32 7.69 -6.82 2.64
N GLU A 33 8.81 -6.26 2.20
CA GLU A 33 9.14 -4.85 2.39
C GLU A 33 8.11 -3.92 1.74
N ARG A 34 7.70 -4.21 0.49
CA ARG A 34 6.67 -3.43 -0.20
C ARG A 34 5.34 -3.41 0.58
N LYS A 35 4.94 -4.53 1.18
CA LYS A 35 3.74 -4.60 2.02
C LYS A 35 3.88 -3.76 3.29
N ILE A 36 5.05 -3.79 3.93
CA ILE A 36 5.33 -2.96 5.11
C ILE A 36 5.25 -1.48 4.75
N LEU A 37 5.86 -1.06 3.63
CA LEU A 37 5.80 0.33 3.19
C LEU A 37 4.36 0.82 2.97
N ILE A 38 3.53 0.02 2.29
CA ILE A 38 2.11 0.36 2.08
C ILE A 38 1.36 0.44 3.41
N ARG A 39 1.59 -0.51 4.33
CA ARG A 39 0.99 -0.47 5.67
C ARG A 39 1.35 0.80 6.42
N ASN A 40 2.63 1.17 6.43
CA ASN A 40 3.10 2.37 7.10
C ASN A 40 2.46 3.64 6.51
N MET A 41 2.26 3.70 5.18
CA MET A 41 1.54 4.80 4.56
C MET A 41 0.09 4.90 5.03
N VAL A 42 -0.59 3.76 5.20
CA VAL A 42 -1.95 3.73 5.77
C VAL A 42 -1.94 4.13 7.25
N GLU A 43 -0.98 3.67 8.05
CA GLU A 43 -0.85 4.03 9.47
C GLU A 43 -0.61 5.55 9.67
N VAL A 44 0.20 6.17 8.81
CA VAL A 44 0.40 7.62 8.80
C VAL A 44 -0.91 8.34 8.49
N ALA A 45 -1.66 7.89 7.47
CA ALA A 45 -2.96 8.46 7.14
C ALA A 45 -3.98 8.30 8.27
N SER A 46 -4.05 7.12 8.90
CA SER A 46 -4.90 6.89 10.07
C SER A 46 -4.53 7.80 11.23
N SER A 47 -3.23 8.04 11.44
CA SER A 47 -2.75 8.97 12.48
C SER A 47 -3.15 10.42 12.20
N GLN A 48 -3.13 10.85 10.93
CA GLN A 48 -3.61 12.17 10.53
C GLN A 48 -5.13 12.31 10.75
N ILE A 49 -5.92 11.30 10.38
CA ILE A 49 -7.37 11.30 10.65
C ILE A 49 -7.63 11.36 12.16
N ALA A 50 -6.91 10.56 12.95
CA ALA A 50 -7.02 10.57 14.41
C ALA A 50 -6.67 11.94 15.02
N HIS A 51 -5.67 12.65 14.46
CA HIS A 51 -5.34 14.01 14.88
C HIS A 51 -6.54 14.95 14.72
N TYR A 52 -7.21 14.95 13.58
CA TYR A 52 -8.41 15.79 13.38
C TYR A 52 -9.56 15.40 14.28
N TYR A 53 -9.76 14.10 14.52
CA TYR A 53 -10.77 13.60 15.45
C TYR A 53 -10.53 14.08 16.89
N VAL A 54 -9.30 14.01 17.39
CA VAL A 54 -8.94 14.51 18.72
C VAL A 54 -9.18 16.01 18.84
N ARG A 55 -8.85 16.78 17.81
CA ARG A 55 -9.09 18.24 17.80
C ARG A 55 -10.57 18.60 17.76
N ALA A 56 -11.38 17.87 17.00
CA ALA A 56 -12.84 18.02 17.03
C ALA A 56 -13.40 17.71 18.43
N SER A 57 -12.90 16.65 19.07
CA SER A 57 -13.31 16.26 20.42
C SER A 57 -12.92 17.29 21.49
N ALA A 58 -11.85 18.05 21.24
CA ALA A 58 -11.42 19.16 22.09
C ALA A 58 -12.21 20.46 21.84
N GLY A 59 -13.07 20.50 20.82
CA GLY A 59 -13.87 21.67 20.45
C GLY A 59 -13.17 22.65 19.50
N ASP A 60 -12.01 22.29 18.94
CA ASP A 60 -11.30 23.14 17.97
C ASP A 60 -12.07 23.28 16.65
N PHE A 61 -12.84 22.24 16.29
CA PHE A 61 -13.63 22.14 15.05
C PHE A 61 -14.97 21.45 15.33
N SER A 62 -15.96 21.68 14.46
CA SER A 62 -17.10 20.74 14.38
C SER A 62 -16.62 19.38 13.83
N VAL A 63 -17.43 18.33 14.03
CA VAL A 63 -17.11 17.00 13.48
C VAL A 63 -17.03 17.05 11.96
N GLU A 64 -17.94 17.78 11.32
CA GLU A 64 -18.02 17.96 9.88
C GLU A 64 -16.78 18.70 9.35
N GLU A 65 -16.38 19.78 10.02
CA GLU A 65 -15.18 20.51 9.64
C GLU A 65 -13.92 19.65 9.78
N ALA A 66 -13.80 18.87 10.86
CA ALA A 66 -12.68 17.95 11.03
C ALA A 66 -12.66 16.84 9.98
N GLN A 67 -13.83 16.32 9.59
CA GLN A 67 -13.95 15.36 8.49
C GLN A 67 -13.50 15.97 7.15
N GLU A 68 -13.91 17.19 6.81
CA GLU A 68 -13.45 17.87 5.60
C GLU A 68 -11.93 18.07 5.60
N LYS A 69 -11.36 18.58 6.70
CA LYS A 69 -9.90 18.76 6.80
C LYS A 69 -9.14 17.43 6.68
N ALA A 70 -9.65 16.36 7.29
CA ALA A 70 -9.06 15.03 7.16
C ALA A 70 -9.13 14.54 5.71
N LYS A 71 -10.28 14.69 5.03
CA LYS A 71 -10.45 14.30 3.63
C LYS A 71 -9.48 15.05 2.71
N GLU A 72 -9.34 16.36 2.90
CA GLU A 72 -8.40 17.19 2.13
C GLU A 72 -6.95 16.76 2.35
N ALA A 73 -6.55 16.53 3.61
CA ALA A 73 -5.22 16.06 3.95
C ALA A 73 -4.89 14.72 3.28
N ILE A 74 -5.79 13.75 3.37
CA ILE A 74 -5.61 12.43 2.73
C ILE A 74 -5.63 12.54 1.20
N ARG A 75 -6.49 13.39 0.63
CA ARG A 75 -6.57 13.59 -0.82
C ARG A 75 -5.26 14.11 -1.41
N ALA A 76 -4.52 14.92 -0.65
CA ALA A 76 -3.24 15.48 -1.06
C ALA A 76 -2.06 14.48 -0.98
N VAL A 77 -2.20 13.35 -0.28
CA VAL A 77 -1.11 12.39 -0.10
C VAL A 77 -0.71 11.76 -1.44
N ARG A 78 0.58 11.83 -1.76
CA ARG A 78 1.23 11.11 -2.87
C ARG A 78 2.47 10.38 -2.37
N TYR A 79 2.73 9.19 -2.90
CA TYR A 79 3.91 8.38 -2.56
C TYR A 79 4.44 7.60 -3.75
N GLY A 80 5.74 7.31 -3.79
CA GLY A 80 6.33 6.44 -4.82
C GLY A 80 6.09 6.91 -6.28
N GLY A 81 6.00 8.23 -6.50
CA GLY A 81 5.68 8.84 -7.80
C GLY A 81 4.18 9.06 -8.00
N GLU A 82 3.43 7.98 -8.16
CA GLU A 82 2.01 8.00 -8.57
C GLU A 82 1.05 7.39 -7.53
N GLY A 83 1.58 6.86 -6.43
CA GLY A 83 0.78 6.24 -5.36
C GLY A 83 -0.09 7.28 -4.66
N TYR A 84 -1.30 6.87 -4.29
CA TYR A 84 -2.30 7.71 -3.62
C TYR A 84 -3.08 6.88 -2.60
N LEU A 85 -3.79 7.56 -1.71
CA LEU A 85 -4.70 6.95 -0.75
C LEU A 85 -6.15 7.29 -1.10
N PHE A 86 -7.06 6.39 -0.79
CA PHE A 86 -8.50 6.58 -0.91
C PHE A 86 -9.16 6.20 0.41
N ILE A 87 -10.37 6.71 0.62
CA ILE A 87 -11.18 6.37 1.80
C ILE A 87 -12.50 5.81 1.31
N VAL A 88 -12.89 4.66 1.84
CA VAL A 88 -14.19 4.05 1.63
C VAL A 88 -14.80 3.76 3.00
N ASP A 89 -16.10 3.98 3.15
CA ASP A 89 -16.79 3.58 4.37
C ASP A 89 -17.11 2.08 4.39
N LEU A 90 -17.69 1.60 5.49
CA LEU A 90 -18.02 0.19 5.68
C LEU A 90 -19.18 -0.28 4.78
N GLN A 91 -19.94 0.66 4.21
CA GLN A 91 -21.01 0.42 3.24
C GLN A 91 -20.48 0.45 1.80
N GLY A 92 -19.16 0.63 1.63
CA GLY A 92 -18.53 0.68 0.33
C GLY A 92 -18.74 1.99 -0.42
N VAL A 93 -19.23 3.05 0.24
CA VAL A 93 -19.34 4.38 -0.35
C VAL A 93 -17.97 5.02 -0.39
N MET A 94 -17.56 5.47 -1.57
CA MET A 94 -16.30 6.19 -1.73
C MET A 94 -16.39 7.56 -1.05
N ILE A 95 -15.50 7.81 -0.10
CA ILE A 95 -15.44 9.06 0.67
C ILE A 95 -14.38 10.01 0.09
N VAL A 96 -13.23 9.46 -0.32
CA VAL A 96 -12.15 10.23 -0.98
C VAL A 96 -11.57 9.40 -2.10
N HIS A 97 -11.55 9.95 -3.33
CA HIS A 97 -10.81 9.37 -4.44
C HIS A 97 -10.02 10.45 -5.20
N PRO A 98 -8.69 10.54 -5.01
CA PRO A 98 -7.89 11.63 -5.58
C PRO A 98 -7.82 11.65 -7.11
N ILE A 99 -7.91 10.48 -7.75
CA ILE A 99 -7.81 10.35 -9.21
C ILE A 99 -9.17 10.42 -9.92
N VAL A 100 -10.24 9.90 -9.31
CA VAL A 100 -11.59 9.85 -9.89
C VAL A 100 -12.60 10.44 -8.90
N PRO A 101 -12.62 11.77 -8.70
CA PRO A 101 -13.52 12.41 -7.74
C PRO A 101 -15.01 12.12 -8.01
N ALA A 102 -15.37 11.78 -9.26
CA ALA A 102 -16.72 11.41 -9.64
C ALA A 102 -17.25 10.13 -8.96
N PHE A 103 -16.39 9.36 -8.27
CA PHE A 103 -16.80 8.21 -7.47
C PHE A 103 -17.25 8.59 -6.06
N GLU A 104 -16.83 9.75 -5.54
CA GLU A 104 -17.18 10.16 -4.18
C GLU A 104 -18.70 10.27 -3.99
N GLY A 105 -19.18 9.76 -2.86
CA GLY A 105 -20.60 9.64 -2.52
C GLY A 105 -21.34 8.48 -3.19
N LYS A 106 -20.67 7.64 -3.98
CA LYS A 106 -21.28 6.48 -4.65
C LYS A 106 -20.82 5.16 -4.03
N SER A 107 -21.76 4.22 -3.88
CA SER A 107 -21.44 2.82 -3.58
C SER A 107 -20.53 2.25 -4.65
N GLN A 108 -19.48 1.55 -4.21
CA GLN A 108 -18.52 0.86 -5.06
C GLN A 108 -18.66 -0.67 -4.97
N ILE A 109 -19.58 -1.19 -4.14
CA ILE A 109 -19.79 -2.64 -3.96
C ILE A 109 -20.38 -3.28 -5.22
N ASP A 110 -21.16 -2.52 -5.99
CA ASP A 110 -21.83 -3.00 -7.20
C ASP A 110 -20.97 -2.85 -8.47
N LEU A 111 -19.73 -2.36 -8.35
CA LEU A 111 -18.78 -2.33 -9.47
C LEU A 111 -18.24 -3.73 -9.73
N ARG A 112 -18.98 -4.52 -10.49
CA ARG A 112 -18.48 -5.72 -11.19
C ARG A 112 -18.32 -5.45 -12.68
#